data_AF-B8ME49-F1
#
_entry.id   AF-B8ME49-F1
#
_cell.length_a   1.000
_cell.length_b   1.000
_cell.length_c   1.000
_cell.angle_alpha   90.00
_cell.angle_beta   90.00
_cell.angle_gamma   90.00
#
_symmetry.space_group_name_H-M   'P 1'
#
loop_
_entity.id
_entity.type
_entity.pdbx_description
1 polymer ?
#
loop_
_entity_poly.entity_id
_entity_poly.type
_entity_poly.pdbx_seq_one_letter_code
_entity_poly.pdbx_strand_id
1 'polypeptide(L)'
;MRQVFVDTGCVGRLAEKLKTESSEDEMIVARILFLTTYNTDLSFKTLITEHSLGENINYQITRHAKQLPKSGKKTLAGTDESAFTEVLKLLFNVGKLNPDLADAFTQSTLYMLKTISRLDIPPQPLDGLIGHLINALSVLDLTDKPGKFESSPFFPKFNQNCNVDKLINVLDAAVRYYQTDQLETRIVLLIQLLITIYEQAPEGPRKYMEWLLLPEDQDRSAPIGRSDTLSSKLLSLTTTPSVHLKTAISELMFVLSGKSPEKLTKNIGYGFASGLLASRGIQISQGSGEAFASNQSDTNPAFNPITGQRWDAEPQDTGPAMTQEEKEREAERLFVLFERARANGFIAENPVAQAVREGRFEELPDDADSDLD
;
A
#
# COMPACT_ATOMS: atom_id res chain seq x y z
N MET A 1 33.08 6.85 -18.36
CA MET A 1 33.66 7.48 -17.15
C MET A 1 33.48 6.62 -15.89
N ARG A 2 32.26 6.16 -15.53
CA ARG A 2 32.07 5.28 -14.35
C ARG A 2 32.85 3.97 -14.44
N GLN A 3 32.74 3.26 -15.56
CA GLN A 3 33.51 2.04 -15.82
C GLN A 3 35.03 2.29 -15.73
N VAL A 4 35.52 3.36 -16.38
CA VAL A 4 36.94 3.77 -16.31
C VAL A 4 37.42 3.94 -14.87
N PHE A 5 36.58 4.45 -13.95
CA PHE A 5 36.94 4.53 -12.53
C PHE A 5 36.98 3.16 -11.87
N VAL A 6 36.03 2.26 -12.17
CA VAL A 6 36.04 0.87 -11.71
C VAL A 6 37.32 0.15 -12.16
N ASP A 7 37.72 0.34 -13.42
CA ASP A 7 38.92 -0.25 -14.03
C ASP A 7 40.23 0.18 -13.35
N THR A 8 40.24 1.31 -12.60
CA THR A 8 41.42 1.72 -11.81
C THR A 8 41.69 0.83 -10.60
N GLY A 9 40.74 -0.03 -10.20
CA GLY A 9 40.84 -0.85 -9.00
C GLY A 9 40.75 -0.06 -7.67
N CYS A 10 40.50 1.26 -7.73
CA CYS A 10 40.46 2.11 -6.53
C CYS A 10 39.17 1.97 -5.71
N VAL A 11 38.14 1.30 -6.24
CA VAL A 11 36.81 1.19 -5.61
C VAL A 11 36.87 0.41 -4.29
N GLY A 12 37.73 -0.62 -4.19
CA GLY A 12 37.91 -1.38 -2.95
C GLY A 12 38.41 -0.52 -1.79
N ARG A 13 39.47 0.26 -2.03
CA ARG A 13 40.00 1.24 -1.06
C ARG A 13 38.96 2.31 -0.70
N LEU A 14 38.10 2.67 -1.65
CA LEU A 14 37.02 3.62 -1.41
C LEU A 14 35.95 3.02 -0.48
N ALA A 15 35.59 1.75 -0.66
CA ALA A 15 34.69 1.03 0.24
C ALA A 15 35.24 0.93 1.66
N GLU A 16 36.56 0.70 1.82
CA GLU A 16 37.23 0.72 3.13
C GLU A 16 37.19 2.11 3.78
N LYS A 17 37.42 3.17 3.00
CA LYS A 17 37.36 4.57 3.45
C LYS A 17 35.96 5.05 3.85
N LEU A 18 34.92 4.31 3.49
CA LEU A 18 33.54 4.67 3.87
C LEU A 18 33.39 4.71 5.40
N LYS A 19 34.18 3.93 6.15
CA LYS A 19 34.24 4.05 7.60
C LYS A 19 35.08 5.27 8.00
N THR A 20 34.39 6.39 8.23
CA THR A 20 35.01 7.67 8.56
C THR A 20 34.20 8.41 9.63
N GLU A 21 34.88 9.31 10.34
CA GLU A 21 34.26 10.22 11.30
C GLU A 21 33.83 11.57 10.68
N SER A 22 34.17 11.81 9.42
CA SER A 22 33.81 13.03 8.69
C SER A 22 32.58 12.79 7.82
N SER A 23 31.49 13.50 8.08
CA SER A 23 30.25 13.39 7.30
C SER A 23 30.41 13.91 5.87
N GLU A 24 31.35 14.83 5.63
CA GLU A 24 31.69 15.29 4.27
C GLU A 24 32.38 14.19 3.46
N ASP A 25 33.39 13.54 4.06
CA ASP A 25 34.08 12.42 3.42
C ASP A 25 33.12 11.25 3.19
N GLU A 26 32.30 10.93 4.19
CA GLU A 26 31.25 9.91 4.10
C GLU A 26 30.32 10.18 2.90
N MET A 27 29.80 11.40 2.79
CA MET A 27 28.90 11.79 1.71
C MET A 27 29.57 11.61 0.34
N ILE A 28 30.81 12.07 0.17
CA ILE A 28 31.53 11.98 -1.11
C ILE A 28 31.80 10.52 -1.46
N VAL A 29 32.30 9.74 -0.49
CA VAL A 29 32.62 8.32 -0.66
C VAL A 29 31.36 7.51 -1.01
N ALA A 30 30.29 7.67 -0.23
CA ALA A 30 29.02 6.98 -0.45
C ALA A 30 28.42 7.35 -1.81
N ARG A 31 28.48 8.63 -2.21
CA ARG A 31 27.97 9.09 -3.51
C ARG A 31 28.76 8.50 -4.68
N ILE A 32 30.09 8.44 -4.60
CA ILE A 32 30.90 7.82 -5.66
C ILE A 32 30.56 6.32 -5.76
N LEU A 33 30.51 5.60 -4.63
CA LEU A 33 30.12 4.19 -4.60
C LEU A 33 28.71 3.98 -5.17
N PHE A 34 27.75 4.83 -4.78
CA PHE A 34 26.39 4.80 -5.31
C PHE A 34 26.38 5.00 -6.82
N LEU A 35 27.14 5.95 -7.36
CA LEU A 35 27.23 6.16 -8.81
C LEU A 35 27.85 4.96 -9.53
N THR A 36 28.75 4.21 -8.90
CA THR A 36 29.29 2.96 -9.49
C THR A 36 28.27 1.83 -9.55
N THR A 37 27.14 1.91 -8.84
CA THR A 37 26.05 0.91 -8.97
C THR A 37 25.36 0.94 -10.35
N TYR A 38 25.56 1.98 -11.15
CA TYR A 38 24.88 2.18 -12.43
C TYR A 38 25.81 1.93 -13.62
N ASN A 39 25.44 0.98 -14.48
CA ASN A 39 26.11 0.66 -15.75
C ASN A 39 27.62 0.40 -15.57
N THR A 40 27.99 -0.42 -14.59
CA THR A 40 29.35 -0.93 -14.41
C THR A 40 29.34 -2.44 -14.19
N ASP A 41 30.49 -3.08 -14.34
CA ASP A 41 30.71 -4.51 -14.06
C ASP A 41 31.25 -4.79 -12.63
N LEU A 42 31.16 -3.80 -11.74
CA LEU A 42 31.68 -3.86 -10.38
C LEU A 42 31.02 -4.97 -9.56
N SER A 43 31.84 -5.87 -9.00
CA SER A 43 31.38 -6.92 -8.09
C SER A 43 31.17 -6.38 -6.67
N PHE A 44 29.91 -6.09 -6.31
CA PHE A 44 29.55 -5.72 -4.93
C PHE A 44 29.76 -6.87 -3.93
N LYS A 45 29.72 -8.12 -4.39
CA LYS A 45 30.07 -9.28 -3.58
C LYS A 45 31.53 -9.21 -3.10
N THR A 46 32.45 -8.82 -4.00
CA THR A 46 33.86 -8.59 -3.66
C THR A 46 34.01 -7.44 -2.67
N LEU A 47 33.30 -6.31 -2.90
CA LEU A 47 33.36 -5.19 -1.96
C LEU A 47 32.86 -5.53 -0.56
N ILE A 48 31.83 -6.37 -0.43
CA ILE A 48 31.33 -6.80 0.89
C ILE A 48 32.29 -7.77 1.56
N THR A 49 32.86 -8.72 0.81
CA THR A 49 33.69 -9.81 1.37
C THR A 49 35.15 -9.41 1.62
N GLU A 50 35.74 -8.62 0.73
CA GLU A 50 37.17 -8.27 0.78
C GLU A 50 37.41 -6.85 1.32
N HIS A 51 36.44 -5.94 1.18
CA HIS A 51 36.59 -4.52 1.55
C HIS A 51 35.61 -4.04 2.62
N SER A 52 34.97 -4.97 3.33
CA SER A 52 34.05 -4.69 4.45
C SER A 52 32.94 -3.67 4.14
N LEU A 53 32.50 -3.55 2.88
CA LEU A 53 31.48 -2.55 2.49
C LEU A 53 30.20 -2.67 3.33
N GLY A 54 29.75 -3.91 3.59
CA GLY A 54 28.59 -4.18 4.44
C GLY A 54 28.77 -3.60 5.84
N GLU A 55 29.87 -3.95 6.52
CA GLU A 55 30.18 -3.46 7.87
C GLU A 55 30.30 -1.95 7.92
N ASN A 56 30.91 -1.33 6.91
CA ASN A 56 31.10 0.12 6.83
C ASN A 56 29.78 0.87 6.62
N ILE A 57 28.87 0.36 5.79
CA ILE A 57 27.50 0.91 5.66
C ILE A 57 26.78 0.81 7.00
N ASN A 58 26.82 -0.35 7.66
CA ASN A 58 26.16 -0.54 8.95
C ASN A 58 26.73 0.35 10.05
N TYR A 59 28.04 0.57 10.03
CA TYR A 59 28.71 1.52 10.92
C TYR A 59 28.13 2.92 10.77
N GLN A 60 28.01 3.43 9.54
CA GLN A 60 27.51 4.78 9.30
C GLN A 60 26.04 4.96 9.66
N ILE A 61 25.19 3.98 9.34
CA ILE A 61 23.78 4.01 9.76
C ILE A 61 23.66 4.04 11.30
N THR A 62 24.47 3.22 11.98
CA THR A 62 24.50 3.18 13.45
C THR A 62 25.00 4.49 14.06
N ARG A 63 26.03 5.09 13.46
CA ARG A 63 26.60 6.38 13.87
C ARG A 63 25.55 7.48 13.80
N HIS A 64 24.89 7.67 12.65
CA HIS A 64 23.84 8.68 12.49
C HIS A 64 22.66 8.46 13.43
N ALA A 65 22.21 7.20 13.58
CA ALA A 65 21.11 6.88 14.51
C ALA A 65 21.45 7.16 15.99
N LYS A 66 22.73 7.14 16.37
CA LYS A 66 23.20 7.48 17.72
C LYS A 66 23.24 8.98 17.99
N GLN A 67 23.37 9.82 16.97
CA GLN A 67 23.36 11.28 17.11
C GLN A 67 21.97 11.83 17.50
N LEU A 68 20.91 11.08 17.20
CA LEU A 68 19.54 11.48 17.56
C LEU A 68 19.29 11.33 19.08
N PRO A 69 18.78 12.40 19.75
CA PRO A 69 18.54 12.37 21.18
C PRO A 69 17.48 11.34 21.57
N LYS A 70 17.58 10.80 22.81
CA LYS A 70 16.57 9.88 23.36
C LYS A 70 15.25 10.57 23.72
N SER A 71 15.30 11.87 24.04
CA SER A 71 14.16 12.68 24.50
C SER A 71 13.28 13.26 23.38
N GLY A 72 13.58 12.95 22.11
CA GLY A 72 12.81 13.41 20.95
C GLY A 72 13.26 14.74 20.33
N LYS A 73 12.75 14.95 19.10
CA LYS A 73 12.66 16.18 18.28
C LYS A 73 13.97 16.95 18.04
N LYS A 74 14.91 16.32 17.32
CA LYS A 74 16.02 17.07 16.72
C LYS A 74 16.28 16.56 15.32
N THR A 75 16.38 17.49 14.37
CA THR A 75 16.85 17.24 13.01
C THR A 75 18.37 17.03 13.04
N LEU A 76 18.87 16.11 12.21
CA LEU A 76 20.32 15.99 11.99
C LEU A 76 20.86 17.30 11.41
N ALA A 77 22.17 17.56 11.57
CA ALA A 77 22.77 18.68 10.84
C ALA A 77 22.68 18.40 9.33
N GLY A 78 22.56 19.44 8.51
CA GLY A 78 22.35 19.27 7.06
C GLY A 78 23.40 18.40 6.37
N THR A 79 24.67 18.49 6.80
CA THR A 79 25.76 17.65 6.30
C THR A 79 25.60 16.18 6.73
N ASP A 80 25.21 15.92 7.99
CA ASP A 80 24.96 14.57 8.49
C ASP A 80 23.76 13.93 7.77
N GLU A 81 22.67 14.67 7.58
CA GLU A 81 21.50 14.20 6.85
C GLU A 81 21.82 13.86 5.39
N SER A 82 22.64 14.68 4.74
CA SER A 82 23.08 14.46 3.35
C SER A 82 23.98 13.23 3.24
N ALA A 83 24.94 13.06 4.15
CA ALA A 83 25.82 11.91 4.20
C ALA A 83 25.02 10.61 4.41
N PHE A 84 24.13 10.61 5.42
CA PHE A 84 23.28 9.48 5.72
C PHE A 84 22.38 9.11 4.52
N THR A 85 21.83 10.13 3.85
CA THR A 85 21.04 9.93 2.64
C THR A 85 21.81 9.21 1.53
N GLU A 86 23.07 9.57 1.28
CA GLU A 86 23.90 8.89 0.27
C GLU A 86 24.21 7.44 0.66
N VAL A 87 24.44 7.16 1.95
CA VAL A 87 24.61 5.79 2.46
C VAL A 87 23.35 4.95 2.27
N LEU A 88 22.16 5.51 2.53
CA LEU A 88 20.88 4.81 2.34
C LEU A 88 20.59 4.54 0.87
N LYS A 89 20.92 5.47 -0.03
CA LYS A 89 20.83 5.27 -1.49
C LYS A 89 21.76 4.15 -1.96
N LEU A 90 22.99 4.13 -1.46
CA LEU A 90 23.95 3.07 -1.74
C LEU A 90 23.42 1.71 -1.27
N LEU A 91 22.96 1.61 -0.02
CA LEU A 91 22.36 0.39 0.54
C LEU A 91 21.19 -0.08 -0.33
N PHE A 92 20.25 0.82 -0.64
CA PHE A 92 19.07 0.49 -1.45
C PHE A 92 19.44 -0.07 -2.82
N ASN A 93 20.35 0.59 -3.53
CA ASN A 93 20.77 0.12 -4.85
C ASN A 93 21.50 -1.22 -4.78
N VAL A 94 22.43 -1.40 -3.83
CA VAL A 94 23.16 -2.66 -3.68
C VAL A 94 22.20 -3.80 -3.36
N GLY A 95 21.30 -3.61 -2.39
CA GLY A 95 20.30 -4.62 -2.01
C GLY A 95 19.29 -4.92 -3.12
N LYS A 96 18.84 -3.89 -3.85
CA LYS A 96 17.92 -4.07 -4.98
C LYS A 96 18.53 -4.81 -6.16
N LEU A 97 19.80 -4.51 -6.49
CA LEU A 97 20.51 -5.13 -7.62
C LEU A 97 21.07 -6.52 -7.27
N ASN A 98 21.38 -6.77 -6.00
CA ASN A 98 21.96 -8.02 -5.52
C ASN A 98 21.21 -8.48 -4.25
N PRO A 99 20.00 -9.06 -4.40
CA PRO A 99 19.17 -9.47 -3.25
C PRO A 99 19.86 -10.49 -2.33
N ASP A 100 20.77 -11.31 -2.87
CA ASP A 100 21.59 -12.27 -2.11
C ASP A 100 22.56 -11.60 -1.12
N LEU A 101 22.89 -10.33 -1.34
CA LEU A 101 23.79 -9.55 -0.48
C LEU A 101 23.04 -8.73 0.58
N ALA A 102 21.70 -8.68 0.55
CA ALA A 102 20.90 -7.85 1.45
C ALA A 102 21.08 -8.21 2.93
N ASP A 103 21.34 -9.49 3.24
CA ASP A 103 21.62 -9.98 4.59
C ASP A 103 22.82 -9.26 5.26
N ALA A 104 23.74 -8.71 4.48
CA ALA A 104 24.87 -7.94 4.99
C ALA A 104 24.43 -6.66 5.71
N PHE A 105 23.22 -6.14 5.47
CA PHE A 105 22.72 -4.87 6.01
C PHE A 105 21.66 -5.04 7.11
N THR A 106 21.23 -6.28 7.41
CA THR A 106 20.12 -6.55 8.33
C THR A 106 20.35 -6.01 9.75
N GLN A 107 21.62 -5.91 10.20
CA GLN A 107 21.97 -5.32 11.50
C GLN A 107 21.59 -3.84 11.62
N SER A 108 21.44 -3.12 10.50
CA SER A 108 21.03 -1.71 10.49
C SER A 108 19.52 -1.50 10.65
N THR A 109 18.70 -2.56 10.52
CA THR A 109 17.22 -2.48 10.57
C THR A 109 16.73 -1.75 11.81
N LEU A 110 17.21 -2.13 12.99
CA LEU A 110 16.84 -1.52 14.26
C LEU A 110 17.17 -0.02 14.30
N TYR A 111 18.34 0.36 13.77
CA TYR A 111 18.81 1.74 13.77
C TYR A 111 18.03 2.61 12.77
N MET A 112 17.63 2.06 11.62
CA MET A 112 16.77 2.76 10.66
C MET A 112 15.37 2.99 11.23
N LEU A 113 14.72 1.98 11.82
CA LEU A 113 13.41 2.11 12.48
C LEU A 113 13.47 3.11 13.65
N LYS A 114 14.53 3.04 14.45
CA LYS A 114 14.79 4.00 15.53
C LYS A 114 14.98 5.43 15.00
N THR A 115 15.56 5.59 13.82
CA THR A 115 15.69 6.91 13.18
C THR A 115 14.32 7.41 12.71
N ILE A 116 13.55 6.59 11.99
CA ILE A 116 12.20 6.93 11.51
C ILE A 116 11.29 7.37 12.67
N SER A 117 11.27 6.61 13.78
CA SER A 117 10.44 6.92 14.95
C SER A 117 10.80 8.22 15.67
N ARG A 118 12.01 8.75 15.48
CA ARG A 118 12.50 9.96 16.17
C ARG A 118 12.44 11.23 15.34
N LEU A 119 12.44 11.11 14.01
CA LEU A 119 12.33 12.25 13.11
C LEU A 119 10.90 12.79 13.10
N ASP A 120 10.74 14.11 13.03
CA ASP A 120 9.44 14.70 12.73
C ASP A 120 9.06 14.41 11.28
N ILE A 121 7.76 14.27 11.01
CA ILE A 121 7.30 14.07 9.62
C ILE A 121 7.45 15.42 8.92
N PRO A 122 8.31 15.53 7.88
CA PRO A 122 8.49 16.78 7.17
C PRO A 122 7.22 17.12 6.38
N PRO A 123 7.05 18.40 5.97
CA PRO A 123 5.92 18.82 5.13
C PRO A 123 5.76 18.01 3.84
N GLN A 124 6.88 17.49 3.31
CA GLN A 124 6.93 16.55 2.20
C GLN A 124 7.32 15.17 2.76
N PRO A 125 6.35 14.33 3.19
CA PRO A 125 6.60 13.21 4.11
C PRO A 125 7.58 12.14 3.62
N LEU A 126 7.72 12.01 2.30
CA LEU A 126 8.56 11.02 1.63
C LEU A 126 9.72 11.66 0.85
N ASP A 127 9.89 12.98 0.92
CA ASP A 127 11.06 13.66 0.37
C ASP A 127 12.12 13.74 1.49
N GLY A 128 13.35 13.36 1.15
CA GLY A 128 14.47 13.37 2.09
C GLY A 128 14.61 12.07 2.90
N LEU A 129 15.11 12.21 4.14
CA LEU A 129 15.65 11.09 4.89
C LEU A 129 14.64 9.97 5.20
N ILE A 130 13.38 10.31 5.55
CA ILE A 130 12.34 9.31 5.84
C ILE A 130 12.07 8.42 4.61
N GLY A 131 11.92 9.01 3.43
CA GLY A 131 11.72 8.25 2.19
C GLY A 131 12.90 7.32 1.88
N HIS A 132 14.14 7.80 2.06
CA HIS A 132 15.33 6.97 1.86
C HIS A 132 15.47 5.83 2.87
N LEU A 133 15.07 6.05 4.12
CA LEU A 133 15.02 5.00 5.15
C LEU A 133 13.98 3.91 4.81
N ILE A 134 12.79 4.31 4.35
CA ILE A 134 11.74 3.37 3.91
C ILE A 134 12.24 2.55 2.72
N ASN A 135 12.84 3.22 1.72
CA ASN A 135 13.40 2.52 0.56
C ASN A 135 14.47 1.52 0.99
N ALA A 136 15.42 1.92 1.83
CA ALA A 136 16.47 1.04 2.34
C ALA A 136 15.90 -0.16 3.11
N LEU A 137 14.87 0.02 3.93
CA LEU A 137 14.21 -1.08 4.64
C LEU A 137 13.48 -2.04 3.69
N SER A 138 12.91 -1.55 2.58
CA SER A 138 12.13 -2.36 1.65
C SER A 138 12.93 -3.42 0.89
N VAL A 139 14.26 -3.30 0.83
CA VAL A 139 15.14 -4.26 0.12
C VAL A 139 15.76 -5.31 1.04
N LEU A 140 15.54 -5.22 2.36
CA LEU A 140 16.10 -6.16 3.32
C LEU A 140 15.18 -7.38 3.46
N ASP A 141 15.78 -8.56 3.64
CA ASP A 141 15.02 -9.74 4.09
C ASP A 141 14.69 -9.53 5.57
N LEU A 142 13.53 -8.95 5.79
CA LEU A 142 13.00 -8.63 7.11
C LEU A 142 12.29 -9.83 7.73
N THR A 143 12.19 -10.97 7.04
CA THR A 143 11.51 -12.16 7.57
C THR A 143 12.34 -12.78 8.69
N ASP A 144 11.77 -12.86 9.89
CA ASP A 144 12.43 -13.50 11.03
C ASP A 144 12.64 -15.00 10.73
N LYS A 145 13.83 -15.37 10.23
CA LYS A 145 14.34 -16.74 10.37
C LYS A 145 14.47 -17.00 11.88
N PRO A 146 13.92 -18.11 12.41
CA PRO A 146 13.91 -18.37 13.85
C PRO A 146 15.35 -18.30 14.40
N GLY A 147 15.58 -17.38 15.35
CA GLY A 147 16.85 -17.26 16.09
C GLY A 147 17.73 -16.04 15.80
N LYS A 148 17.37 -15.09 14.94
CA LYS A 148 18.22 -13.90 14.67
C LYS A 148 17.95 -12.68 15.58
N PHE A 149 16.80 -12.58 16.24
CA PHE A 149 16.50 -11.47 17.15
C PHE A 149 15.80 -11.95 18.43
N GLU A 150 16.34 -11.63 19.62
CA GLU A 150 15.68 -11.87 20.92
C GLU A 150 14.37 -11.05 21.09
N SER A 151 14.19 -10.04 20.24
CA SER A 151 12.97 -9.24 20.08
C SER A 151 12.95 -8.67 18.66
N SER A 152 11.89 -8.94 17.89
CA SER A 152 11.74 -8.42 16.53
C SER A 152 11.95 -6.89 16.52
N PRO A 153 12.83 -6.34 15.65
CA PRO A 153 13.12 -4.91 15.61
C PRO A 153 11.87 -4.07 15.27
N PHE A 154 10.86 -4.68 14.66
CA PHE A 154 9.58 -4.07 14.33
C PHE A 154 8.67 -3.84 15.54
N PHE A 155 8.75 -4.72 16.54
CA PHE A 155 7.85 -4.73 17.70
C PHE A 155 8.63 -4.64 19.02
N PRO A 156 9.19 -3.45 19.36
CA PRO A 156 9.93 -3.27 20.60
C PRO A 156 9.07 -3.55 21.84
N LYS A 157 9.68 -4.14 22.88
CA LYS A 157 8.98 -4.49 24.13
C LYS A 157 8.35 -3.30 24.87
N PHE A 158 8.90 -2.09 24.72
CA PHE A 158 8.39 -0.90 25.40
C PHE A 158 7.12 -0.33 24.75
N ASN A 159 7.00 -0.47 23.43
CA ASN A 159 5.83 -0.09 22.65
C ASN A 159 5.88 -0.88 21.33
N GLN A 160 5.01 -1.88 21.22
CA GLN A 160 4.98 -2.75 20.04
C GLN A 160 4.44 -2.02 18.81
N ASN A 161 3.67 -0.94 18.97
CA ASN A 161 2.99 -0.24 17.88
C ASN A 161 3.76 0.98 17.38
N CYS A 162 4.84 1.43 18.04
CA CYS A 162 5.46 2.73 17.74
C CYS A 162 5.96 2.88 16.30
N ASN A 163 6.50 1.81 15.72
CA ASN A 163 7.01 1.83 14.34
C ASN A 163 5.85 1.86 13.34
N VAL A 164 4.83 1.03 13.59
CA VAL A 164 3.60 0.96 12.79
C VAL A 164 2.89 2.32 12.81
N ASP A 165 2.69 2.92 13.99
CA ASP A 165 2.10 4.25 14.14
C ASP A 165 2.83 5.27 13.29
N LYS A 166 4.16 5.30 13.37
CA LYS A 166 4.93 6.29 12.63
C LYS A 166 4.81 6.10 11.12
N LEU A 167 4.91 4.87 10.63
CA LEU A 167 4.81 4.55 9.20
C LEU A 167 3.41 4.83 8.64
N ILE A 168 2.35 4.51 9.38
CA ILE A 168 0.97 4.82 8.99
C ILE A 168 0.72 6.32 8.99
N ASN A 169 1.24 7.07 9.98
CA ASN A 169 1.16 8.53 9.98
C ASN A 169 1.91 9.17 8.79
N VAL A 170 3.06 8.60 8.40
CA VAL A 170 3.77 9.01 7.17
C VAL A 170 2.94 8.69 5.92
N LEU A 171 2.27 7.52 5.88
CA LEU A 171 1.37 7.15 4.79
C LEU A 171 0.18 8.12 4.68
N ASP A 172 -0.49 8.44 5.79
CA ASP A 172 -1.61 9.40 5.80
C ASP A 172 -1.18 10.79 5.33
N ALA A 173 -0.05 11.29 5.86
CA ALA A 173 0.50 12.56 5.42
C ALA A 173 0.85 12.54 3.93
N ALA A 174 1.44 11.46 3.41
CA ALA A 174 1.80 11.33 2.01
C ALA A 174 0.56 11.32 1.09
N VAL A 175 -0.45 10.52 1.43
CA VAL A 175 -1.71 10.42 0.67
C VAL A 175 -2.45 11.76 0.62
N ARG A 176 -2.33 12.59 1.67
CA ARG A 176 -2.92 13.93 1.71
C ARG A 176 -2.11 14.99 0.94
N TYR A 177 -0.79 14.81 0.83
CA TYR A 177 0.11 15.82 0.28
C TYR A 177 0.36 15.65 -1.23
N TYR A 178 0.69 14.43 -1.68
CA TYR A 178 1.13 14.20 -3.06
C TYR A 178 -0.06 13.98 -3.99
N GLN A 179 0.13 14.37 -5.25
CA GLN A 179 -0.79 14.06 -6.34
C GLN A 179 -0.64 12.58 -6.77
N THR A 180 -1.65 12.04 -7.45
CA THR A 180 -1.73 10.61 -7.81
C THR A 180 -0.51 10.11 -8.62
N ASP A 181 -0.01 10.92 -9.55
CA ASP A 181 1.17 10.64 -10.37
C ASP A 181 2.46 10.52 -9.53
N GLN A 182 2.60 11.37 -8.52
CA GLN A 182 3.75 11.35 -7.61
C GLN A 182 3.65 10.23 -6.58
N LEU A 183 2.44 9.90 -6.11
CA LEU A 183 2.20 8.87 -5.11
C LEU A 183 2.72 7.49 -5.55
N GLU A 184 2.49 7.11 -6.80
CA GLU A 184 2.88 5.80 -7.33
C GLU A 184 4.37 5.51 -7.10
N THR A 185 5.23 6.48 -7.40
CA THR A 185 6.69 6.30 -7.27
C THR A 185 7.19 6.33 -5.83
N ARG A 186 6.37 6.79 -4.87
CA ARG A 186 6.79 7.11 -3.50
C ARG A 186 6.19 6.16 -2.46
N ILE A 187 4.91 5.81 -2.57
CA ILE A 187 4.20 5.09 -1.50
C ILE A 187 4.25 3.56 -1.64
N VAL A 188 4.54 3.04 -2.84
CA VAL A 188 4.51 1.58 -3.08
C VAL A 188 5.48 0.84 -2.16
N LEU A 189 6.69 1.36 -1.97
CA LEU A 189 7.68 0.74 -1.06
C LEU A 189 7.25 0.85 0.42
N LEU A 190 6.56 1.92 0.80
CA LEU A 190 5.99 2.05 2.15
C LEU A 190 4.87 1.03 2.39
N ILE A 191 3.99 0.83 1.40
CA ILE A 191 2.91 -0.16 1.48
C ILE A 191 3.49 -1.58 1.57
N GLN A 192 4.49 -1.90 0.75
CA GLN A 192 5.17 -3.20 0.79
C GLN A 192 5.86 -3.45 2.14
N LEU A 193 6.48 -2.42 2.72
CA LEU A 193 7.05 -2.49 4.06
C LEU A 193 5.96 -2.76 5.12
N LEU A 194 4.82 -2.07 5.05
CA LEU A 194 3.69 -2.30 5.97
C LEU A 194 3.12 -3.72 5.85
N ILE A 195 3.00 -4.26 4.63
CA ILE A 195 2.59 -5.65 4.39
C ILE A 195 3.57 -6.61 5.09
N THR A 196 4.88 -6.41 4.85
CA THR A 196 5.94 -7.24 5.44
C THR A 196 5.91 -7.21 6.97
N ILE A 197 5.68 -6.03 7.56
CA ILE A 197 5.52 -5.86 9.00
C ILE A 197 4.27 -6.59 9.52
N TYR A 198 3.13 -6.46 8.84
CA TYR A 198 1.87 -7.09 9.24
C TYR A 198 1.96 -8.63 9.23
N GLU A 199 2.59 -9.21 8.22
CA GLU A 199 2.74 -10.68 8.12
C GLU A 199 3.52 -11.26 9.31
N GLN A 200 4.46 -10.48 9.86
CA GLN A 200 5.29 -10.86 11.00
C GLN A 200 4.75 -10.36 12.35
N ALA A 201 3.67 -9.57 12.33
CA ALA A 201 3.12 -8.97 13.52
C ALA A 201 2.51 -10.01 14.48
N PRO A 202 2.77 -9.89 15.80
CA PRO A 202 1.96 -10.56 16.81
C PRO A 202 0.49 -10.12 16.73
N GLU A 203 -0.40 -10.86 17.37
CA GLU A 203 -1.86 -10.60 17.29
C GLU A 203 -2.24 -9.17 17.71
N GLY A 204 -1.59 -8.60 18.73
CA GLY A 204 -1.86 -7.23 19.21
C GLY A 204 -1.61 -6.16 18.13
N PRO A 205 -0.35 -5.99 17.67
CA PRO A 205 -0.04 -5.05 16.58
C PRO A 205 -0.81 -5.35 15.28
N ARG A 206 -1.11 -6.61 14.99
CA ARG A 206 -1.91 -7.00 13.81
C ARG A 206 -3.31 -6.41 13.86
N LYS A 207 -4.05 -6.61 14.96
CA LYS A 207 -5.38 -6.01 15.16
C LYS A 207 -5.34 -4.49 15.18
N TYR A 208 -4.26 -3.91 15.70
CA TYR A 208 -4.06 -2.48 15.71
C TYR A 208 -3.87 -1.89 14.30
N MET A 209 -3.13 -2.58 13.42
CA MET A 209 -3.02 -2.21 12.01
C MET A 209 -4.34 -2.34 11.27
N GLU A 210 -5.10 -3.43 11.52
CA GLU A 210 -6.45 -3.61 10.97
C GLU A 210 -7.35 -2.43 11.34
N TRP A 211 -7.33 -2.04 12.62
CA TRP A 211 -8.09 -0.91 13.15
C TRP A 211 -7.74 0.43 12.48
N LEU A 212 -6.46 0.69 12.20
CA LEU A 212 -6.02 1.95 11.58
C LEU A 212 -6.23 2.03 10.06
N LEU A 213 -6.22 0.90 9.35
CA LEU A 213 -6.14 0.87 7.89
C LEU A 213 -7.41 0.35 7.20
N LEU A 214 -8.24 -0.45 7.87
CA LEU A 214 -9.51 -0.92 7.32
C LEU A 214 -10.64 0.08 7.63
N PRO A 215 -11.67 0.17 6.78
CA PRO A 215 -12.84 1.01 7.05
C PRO A 215 -13.56 0.61 8.34
N GLU A 216 -13.80 1.58 9.22
CA GLU A 216 -14.62 1.38 10.43
C GLU A 216 -16.11 1.66 10.15
N ASP A 217 -16.97 1.40 11.14
CA ASP A 217 -18.41 1.72 11.05
C ASP A 217 -18.67 3.22 10.79
N GLN A 218 -17.77 4.10 11.27
CA GLN A 218 -17.84 5.55 11.02
C GLN A 218 -17.67 5.90 9.54
N ASP A 219 -16.83 5.14 8.82
CA ASP A 219 -16.60 5.31 7.38
C ASP A 219 -17.80 4.92 6.53
N ARG A 220 -18.73 4.15 7.11
CA ARG A 220 -19.93 3.65 6.44
C ARG A 220 -21.13 4.57 6.57
N SER A 221 -20.94 5.79 7.10
CA SER A 221 -21.96 6.84 7.05
C SER A 221 -22.18 7.36 5.62
N ALA A 222 -21.16 7.28 4.78
CA ALA A 222 -21.19 7.54 3.34
C ALA A 222 -20.73 6.29 2.58
N PRO A 223 -20.86 6.24 1.24
CA PRO A 223 -20.25 5.19 0.45
C PRO A 223 -18.75 5.11 0.72
N ILE A 224 -18.23 3.89 0.88
CA ILE A 224 -16.82 3.65 1.15
C ILE A 224 -15.96 4.30 0.05
N GLY A 225 -14.84 4.91 0.43
CA GLY A 225 -13.98 5.64 -0.49
C GLY A 225 -14.36 7.10 -0.72
N ARG A 226 -15.39 7.61 -0.03
CA ARG A 226 -15.81 9.02 -0.09
C ARG A 226 -15.55 9.81 1.20
N SER A 227 -15.21 9.17 2.32
CA SER A 227 -14.86 9.85 3.59
C SER A 227 -13.41 10.39 3.58
N ASP A 228 -13.08 11.28 4.52
CA ASP A 228 -11.74 11.88 4.66
C ASP A 228 -10.74 10.99 5.45
N THR A 229 -11.11 9.77 5.78
CA THR A 229 -10.24 8.82 6.50
C THR A 229 -9.18 8.23 5.58
N LEU A 230 -8.10 7.71 6.18
CA LEU A 230 -7.02 7.07 5.44
C LEU A 230 -7.51 5.86 4.64
N SER A 231 -8.34 5.01 5.26
CA SER A 231 -8.94 3.82 4.63
C SER A 231 -9.69 4.20 3.34
N SER A 232 -10.58 5.20 3.41
CA SER A 232 -11.33 5.70 2.25
C SER A 232 -10.43 6.32 1.19
N LYS A 233 -9.41 7.10 1.57
CA LYS A 233 -8.46 7.67 0.60
C LYS A 233 -7.64 6.59 -0.11
N LEU A 234 -7.19 5.57 0.62
CA LEU A 234 -6.50 4.44 0.00
C LEU A 234 -7.43 3.70 -0.98
N LEU A 235 -8.68 3.44 -0.59
CA LEU A 235 -9.65 2.80 -1.47
C LEU A 235 -9.96 3.64 -2.70
N SER A 236 -10.13 4.95 -2.58
CA SER A 236 -10.36 5.83 -3.73
C SER A 236 -9.15 5.82 -4.70
N LEU A 237 -7.92 5.74 -4.20
CA LEU A 237 -6.73 5.58 -5.03
C LEU A 237 -6.73 4.30 -5.87
N THR A 238 -7.43 3.23 -5.46
CA THR A 238 -7.57 2.00 -6.28
C THR A 238 -8.45 2.18 -7.52
N THR A 239 -9.21 3.28 -7.59
CA THR A 239 -10.03 3.65 -8.76
C THR A 239 -9.28 4.50 -9.77
N THR A 240 -8.05 4.92 -9.45
CA THR A 240 -7.21 5.69 -10.38
C THR A 240 -6.61 4.79 -11.46
N PRO A 241 -6.17 5.35 -12.61
CA PRO A 241 -5.58 4.58 -13.70
C PRO A 241 -4.25 3.88 -13.37
N SER A 242 -3.63 4.17 -12.23
CA SER A 242 -2.33 3.63 -11.85
C SER A 242 -2.44 2.16 -11.41
N VAL A 243 -1.94 1.25 -12.27
CA VAL A 243 -1.98 -0.20 -12.03
C VAL A 243 -1.12 -0.60 -10.82
N HIS A 244 0.08 -0.03 -10.69
CA HIS A 244 1.00 -0.37 -9.60
C HIS A 244 0.46 0.07 -8.25
N LEU A 245 -0.08 1.29 -8.17
CA LEU A 245 -0.67 1.83 -6.95
C LEU A 245 -1.89 1.01 -6.53
N LYS A 246 -2.80 0.76 -7.47
CA LYS A 246 -3.98 -0.10 -7.26
C LYS A 246 -3.57 -1.46 -6.72
N THR A 247 -2.61 -2.12 -7.37
CA THR A 247 -2.15 -3.46 -6.97
C THR A 247 -1.56 -3.46 -5.56
N ALA A 248 -0.73 -2.48 -5.22
CA ALA A 248 -0.10 -2.39 -3.90
C ALA A 248 -1.14 -2.17 -2.77
N ILE A 249 -2.09 -1.25 -2.96
CA ILE A 249 -3.14 -0.97 -1.97
C ILE A 249 -4.07 -2.17 -1.84
N SER A 250 -4.47 -2.78 -2.94
CA SER A 250 -5.33 -3.96 -2.92
C SER A 250 -4.63 -5.15 -2.23
N GLU A 251 -3.34 -5.36 -2.44
CA GLU A 251 -2.54 -6.36 -1.70
C GLU A 251 -2.59 -6.10 -0.19
N LEU A 252 -2.36 -4.85 0.23
CA LEU A 252 -2.43 -4.46 1.62
C LEU A 252 -3.80 -4.79 2.22
N MET A 253 -4.89 -4.40 1.57
CA MET A 253 -6.26 -4.68 2.04
C MET A 253 -6.55 -6.18 2.13
N PHE A 254 -6.04 -6.98 1.20
CA PHE A 254 -6.20 -8.43 1.22
C PHE A 254 -5.43 -9.10 2.36
N VAL A 255 -4.19 -8.66 2.60
CA VAL A 255 -3.36 -9.15 3.70
C VAL A 255 -3.97 -8.78 5.05
N LEU A 256 -4.43 -7.53 5.22
CA LEU A 256 -5.17 -7.07 6.41
C LEU A 256 -6.47 -7.86 6.64
N SER A 257 -7.10 -8.34 5.56
CA SER A 257 -8.31 -9.18 5.64
C SER A 257 -7.99 -10.67 5.84
N GLY A 258 -6.78 -11.01 6.27
CA GLY A 258 -6.35 -12.38 6.52
C GLY A 258 -6.32 -13.26 5.26
N LYS A 259 -6.07 -12.66 4.10
CA LYS A 259 -6.02 -13.33 2.78
C LYS A 259 -7.31 -14.11 2.44
N SER A 260 -8.45 -13.65 2.95
CA SER A 260 -9.77 -14.23 2.70
C SER A 260 -10.61 -13.31 1.79
N PRO A 261 -11.11 -13.80 0.64
CA PRO A 261 -12.02 -13.04 -0.23
C PRO A 261 -13.28 -12.57 0.50
N GLU A 262 -13.84 -13.41 1.37
CA GLU A 262 -15.06 -13.11 2.14
C GLU A 262 -14.81 -11.96 3.13
N LYS A 263 -13.72 -12.03 3.90
CA LYS A 263 -13.34 -10.96 4.84
C LYS A 263 -13.00 -9.67 4.09
N LEU A 264 -12.33 -9.77 2.94
CA LEU A 264 -12.04 -8.60 2.11
C LEU A 264 -13.34 -7.91 1.68
N THR A 265 -14.26 -8.64 1.06
CA THR A 265 -15.56 -8.10 0.63
C THR A 265 -16.35 -7.51 1.80
N LYS A 266 -16.32 -8.14 2.97
CA LYS A 266 -16.94 -7.61 4.18
C LYS A 266 -16.31 -6.27 4.62
N ASN A 267 -14.98 -6.17 4.59
CA ASN A 267 -14.26 -5.01 5.08
C ASN A 267 -14.34 -3.81 4.13
N ILE A 268 -14.17 -4.01 2.82
CA ILE A 268 -14.05 -2.91 1.85
C ILE A 268 -15.22 -2.83 0.85
N GLY A 269 -16.18 -3.74 0.92
CA GLY A 269 -17.31 -3.81 -0.02
C GLY A 269 -16.97 -4.52 -1.33
N TYR A 270 -18.00 -5.02 -2.02
CA TYR A 270 -17.83 -5.81 -3.24
C TYR A 270 -17.25 -4.98 -4.41
N GLY A 271 -17.64 -3.70 -4.51
CA GLY A 271 -17.16 -2.80 -5.57
C GLY A 271 -15.63 -2.71 -5.62
N PHE A 272 -14.98 -2.52 -4.47
CA PHE A 272 -13.51 -2.46 -4.39
C PHE A 272 -12.86 -3.85 -4.41
N ALA A 273 -13.46 -4.86 -3.77
CA ALA A 273 -12.89 -6.20 -3.67
C ALA A 273 -12.89 -6.94 -5.03
N SER A 274 -13.94 -6.80 -5.82
CA SER A 274 -14.12 -7.52 -7.09
C SER A 274 -12.96 -7.30 -8.07
N GLY A 275 -12.45 -6.08 -8.18
CA GLY A 275 -11.34 -5.75 -9.08
C GLY A 275 -10.03 -6.47 -8.74
N LEU A 276 -9.74 -6.64 -7.45
CA LEU A 276 -8.57 -7.39 -6.98
C LEU A 276 -8.78 -8.90 -7.14
N LEU A 277 -9.97 -9.40 -6.77
CA LEU A 277 -10.24 -10.83 -6.80
C LEU A 277 -10.26 -11.37 -8.24
N ALA A 278 -10.81 -10.58 -9.16
CA ALA A 278 -10.76 -10.87 -10.59
C ALA A 278 -9.31 -10.92 -11.11
N SER A 279 -8.42 -10.00 -10.70
CA SER A 279 -7.02 -10.01 -11.15
C SER A 279 -6.23 -11.21 -10.61
N ARG A 280 -6.70 -11.83 -9.52
CA ARG A 280 -6.14 -13.07 -8.96
C ARG A 280 -6.82 -14.34 -9.47
N GLY A 281 -7.80 -14.24 -10.37
CA GLY A 281 -8.60 -15.37 -10.83
C GLY A 281 -9.49 -15.99 -9.74
N ILE A 282 -9.70 -15.28 -8.64
CA ILE A 282 -10.57 -15.72 -7.55
C ILE A 282 -11.99 -15.26 -7.91
N GLN A 283 -12.82 -16.19 -8.37
CA GLN A 283 -14.23 -15.92 -8.58
C GLN A 283 -14.94 -15.94 -7.22
N ILE A 284 -15.53 -14.80 -6.84
CA ILE A 284 -16.57 -14.81 -5.83
C ILE A 284 -17.73 -15.59 -6.46
N SER A 285 -18.21 -16.65 -5.77
CA SER A 285 -19.36 -17.45 -6.21
C SER A 285 -20.46 -16.52 -6.76
N GLN A 286 -20.96 -16.76 -7.99
CA GLN A 286 -22.00 -15.92 -8.59
C GLN A 286 -23.30 -15.90 -7.76
N GLY A 287 -23.52 -16.92 -6.93
CA GLY A 287 -24.58 -16.95 -5.94
C GLY A 287 -24.41 -15.92 -4.81
N SER A 288 -23.24 -15.29 -4.68
CA SER A 288 -23.00 -14.23 -3.70
C SER A 288 -23.67 -12.93 -4.14
N GLY A 289 -23.67 -12.56 -5.43
CA GLY A 289 -24.30 -11.31 -5.89
C GLY A 289 -25.81 -11.31 -5.68
N GLU A 290 -26.48 -12.43 -5.97
CA GLU A 290 -27.89 -12.64 -5.65
C GLU A 290 -28.09 -12.88 -4.14
N ALA A 291 -27.24 -13.64 -3.44
CA ALA A 291 -27.32 -13.79 -1.98
C ALA A 291 -27.02 -12.49 -1.20
N PHE A 292 -26.26 -11.54 -1.75
CA PHE A 292 -26.01 -10.22 -1.18
C PHE A 292 -27.29 -9.37 -1.28
N ALA A 293 -28.16 -9.63 -2.26
CA ALA A 293 -29.46 -8.99 -2.40
C ALA A 293 -30.61 -9.78 -1.73
N SER A 294 -30.50 -11.11 -1.59
CA SER A 294 -31.61 -11.98 -1.16
C SER A 294 -31.35 -12.84 0.10
N ASN A 295 -30.11 -13.02 0.55
CA ASN A 295 -29.77 -13.84 1.73
C ASN A 295 -28.98 -13.01 2.76
N GLN A 296 -29.70 -12.61 3.81
CA GLN A 296 -29.22 -11.90 4.99
C GLN A 296 -28.16 -12.64 5.84
N SER A 297 -27.63 -13.80 5.42
CA SER A 297 -26.95 -14.73 6.33
C SER A 297 -25.44 -14.57 6.50
N ASP A 298 -24.69 -14.06 5.51
CA ASP A 298 -23.21 -13.96 5.62
C ASP A 298 -22.63 -12.55 5.49
N THR A 299 -23.45 -11.58 5.11
CA THR A 299 -23.09 -10.16 5.09
C THR A 299 -23.70 -9.49 6.29
N ASN A 300 -22.99 -8.58 6.97
CA ASN A 300 -23.60 -7.83 8.07
C ASN A 300 -24.85 -7.11 7.52
N PRO A 301 -26.08 -7.48 7.95
CA PRO A 301 -27.32 -7.02 7.31
C PRO A 301 -27.53 -5.51 7.48
N ALA A 302 -26.66 -4.84 8.24
CA ALA A 302 -26.65 -3.40 8.45
C ALA A 302 -26.04 -2.58 7.28
N PHE A 303 -25.36 -3.21 6.32
CA PHE A 303 -24.64 -2.47 5.25
C PHE A 303 -25.06 -2.88 3.84
N ASN A 304 -25.07 -1.91 2.93
CA ASN A 304 -25.24 -2.11 1.51
C ASN A 304 -23.97 -2.76 0.91
N PRO A 305 -24.08 -3.92 0.26
CA PRO A 305 -22.92 -4.65 -0.26
C PRO A 305 -22.26 -3.98 -1.48
N ILE A 306 -22.97 -3.09 -2.17
CA ILE A 306 -22.49 -2.37 -3.35
C ILE A 306 -21.70 -1.13 -2.91
N THR A 307 -22.31 -0.27 -2.08
CA THR A 307 -21.72 1.00 -1.64
C THR A 307 -20.85 0.86 -0.39
N GLY A 308 -21.03 -0.21 0.38
CA GLY A 308 -20.43 -0.41 1.70
C GLY A 308 -21.02 0.47 2.81
N GLN A 309 -21.98 1.33 2.47
CA GLN A 309 -22.65 2.29 3.36
C GLN A 309 -23.65 1.57 4.28
N ARG A 310 -23.94 2.13 5.44
CA ARG A 310 -25.03 1.68 6.32
C ARG A 310 -26.39 1.99 5.70
N TRP A 311 -27.30 1.02 5.71
CA TRP A 311 -28.64 1.19 5.15
C TRP A 311 -29.43 2.35 5.78
N ASP A 312 -29.24 2.62 7.06
CA ASP A 312 -29.91 3.72 7.77
C ASP A 312 -29.31 5.11 7.44
N ALA A 313 -28.11 5.15 6.88
CA ALA A 313 -27.45 6.37 6.45
C ALA A 313 -27.65 6.66 4.95
N GLU A 314 -28.20 5.70 4.19
CA GLU A 314 -28.52 5.90 2.79
C GLU A 314 -29.67 6.91 2.65
N PRO A 315 -29.60 7.84 1.68
CA PRO A 315 -30.71 8.73 1.40
C PRO A 315 -31.94 7.89 1.04
N GLN A 316 -33.00 8.00 1.85
CA GLN A 316 -34.28 7.41 1.48
C GLN A 316 -34.84 8.19 0.31
N ASP A 317 -35.30 7.47 -0.72
CA ASP A 317 -36.02 8.11 -1.80
C ASP A 317 -37.32 8.69 -1.23
N THR A 318 -37.37 10.02 -1.22
CA THR A 318 -38.52 10.82 -0.76
C THR A 318 -39.30 11.38 -1.94
N GLY A 319 -38.92 11.00 -3.17
CA GLY A 319 -39.64 11.35 -4.37
C GLY A 319 -41.04 10.72 -4.39
N PRO A 320 -41.95 11.29 -5.19
CA PRO A 320 -43.20 10.62 -5.49
C PRO A 320 -42.90 9.25 -6.13
N ALA A 321 -43.71 8.24 -5.82
CA ALA A 321 -43.59 6.94 -6.47
C ALA A 321 -43.65 7.14 -7.99
N MET A 322 -42.66 6.61 -8.72
CA MET A 322 -42.61 6.73 -10.18
C MET A 322 -43.95 6.31 -10.80
N THR A 323 -44.45 7.13 -11.72
CA THR A 323 -45.64 6.82 -12.51
C THR A 323 -45.38 5.61 -13.41
N GLN A 324 -46.44 4.97 -13.90
CA GLN A 324 -46.32 3.79 -14.74
C GLN A 324 -45.53 4.08 -16.03
N GLU A 325 -45.80 5.21 -16.68
CA GLU A 325 -45.07 5.68 -17.86
C GLU A 325 -43.58 5.96 -17.57
N GLU A 326 -43.24 6.50 -16.38
CA GLU A 326 -41.85 6.72 -15.98
C GLU A 326 -41.11 5.40 -15.72
N LYS A 327 -41.79 4.41 -15.13
CA LYS A 327 -41.22 3.07 -14.94
C LYS A 327 -40.90 2.41 -16.29
N GLU A 328 -41.79 2.53 -17.26
CA GLU A 328 -41.60 2.01 -18.61
C GLU A 328 -40.40 2.69 -19.29
N ARG A 329 -40.31 4.02 -19.24
CA ARG A 329 -39.17 4.76 -19.80
C ARG A 329 -37.84 4.39 -19.13
N GLU A 330 -37.79 4.21 -17.81
CA GLU A 330 -36.57 3.75 -17.12
C GLU A 330 -36.24 2.28 -17.42
N ALA A 331 -37.24 1.41 -17.57
CA ALA A 331 -37.03 0.02 -17.99
C ALA A 331 -36.43 -0.07 -19.40
N GLU A 332 -36.95 0.71 -20.37
CA GLU A 332 -36.37 0.82 -21.72
C GLU A 332 -34.93 1.35 -21.68
N ARG A 333 -34.68 2.38 -20.87
CA ARG A 333 -33.35 2.95 -20.69
C ARG A 333 -32.37 1.91 -20.14
N LEU A 334 -32.77 1.14 -19.13
CA LEU A 334 -31.97 0.06 -18.54
C LEU A 334 -31.70 -1.05 -19.55
N PHE A 335 -32.70 -1.44 -20.34
CA PHE A 335 -32.54 -2.43 -21.41
C PHE A 335 -31.45 -2.00 -22.41
N VAL A 336 -31.49 -0.74 -22.88
CA VAL A 336 -30.48 -0.18 -23.78
C VAL A 336 -29.10 -0.14 -23.12
N LEU A 337 -29.01 0.17 -21.83
CA LEU A 337 -27.75 0.16 -21.09
C LEU A 337 -27.16 -1.25 -20.99
N PHE A 338 -27.97 -2.26 -20.69
CA PHE A 338 -27.53 -3.66 -20.65
C PHE A 338 -27.08 -4.16 -22.02
N GLU A 339 -27.80 -3.82 -23.09
CA GLU A 339 -27.39 -4.13 -24.47
C GLU A 339 -26.05 -3.49 -24.84
N ARG A 340 -25.86 -2.21 -24.49
CA ARG A 340 -24.58 -1.52 -24.72
C ARG A 340 -23.45 -2.13 -23.90
N ALA A 341 -23.71 -2.50 -22.64
CA ALA A 341 -22.72 -3.15 -21.78
C ALA A 341 -22.31 -4.52 -22.33
N ARG A 342 -23.27 -5.30 -22.84
CA ARG A 342 -23.03 -6.56 -23.55
C ARG A 342 -22.19 -6.35 -24.82
N ALA A 343 -22.56 -5.38 -25.66
CA ALA A 343 -21.84 -5.08 -26.89
C ALA A 343 -20.38 -4.67 -26.64
N ASN A 344 -20.11 -3.98 -25.53
CA ASN A 344 -18.77 -3.61 -25.09
C ASN A 344 -18.03 -4.71 -24.32
N GLY A 345 -18.63 -5.89 -24.16
CA GLY A 345 -18.02 -7.05 -23.50
C GLY A 345 -17.92 -6.97 -21.97
N PHE A 346 -18.63 -6.03 -21.32
CA PHE A 346 -18.64 -5.91 -19.86
C PHE A 346 -19.51 -6.98 -19.19
N ILE A 347 -20.52 -7.51 -19.90
CA ILE A 347 -21.42 -8.55 -19.40
C ILE A 347 -21.55 -9.62 -20.49
N ALA A 348 -21.46 -10.89 -20.10
CA ALA A 348 -21.54 -12.02 -21.02
C ALA A 348 -22.97 -12.23 -21.59
N GLU A 349 -23.99 -12.03 -20.75
CA GLU A 349 -25.40 -12.21 -21.12
C GLU A 349 -26.24 -11.05 -20.58
N ASN A 350 -27.24 -10.60 -21.35
CA ASN A 350 -28.13 -9.54 -20.90
C ASN A 350 -29.01 -10.07 -19.73
N PRO A 351 -28.99 -9.43 -18.54
CA PRO A 351 -29.76 -9.89 -17.39
C PRO A 351 -31.26 -9.99 -17.66
N VAL A 352 -31.79 -9.16 -18.55
CA VAL A 352 -33.21 -9.22 -18.98
C VAL A 352 -33.49 -10.51 -19.75
N ALA A 353 -32.59 -10.91 -20.65
CA ALA A 353 -32.72 -12.16 -21.40
C ALA A 353 -32.59 -13.40 -20.49
N GLN A 354 -31.73 -13.32 -19.47
CA GLN A 354 -31.63 -14.36 -18.45
C GLN A 354 -32.91 -14.44 -17.60
N ALA A 355 -33.46 -13.31 -17.15
CA ALA A 355 -34.69 -13.27 -16.38
C ALA A 355 -35.90 -13.83 -17.16
N VAL A 356 -35.98 -13.56 -18.46
CA VAL A 356 -36.98 -14.15 -19.36
C VAL A 356 -36.82 -15.67 -19.43
N ARG A 357 -35.59 -16.18 -19.57
CA ARG A 357 -35.32 -17.62 -19.61
C ARG A 357 -35.65 -18.32 -18.29
N GLU A 358 -35.40 -17.64 -17.17
CA GLU A 358 -35.67 -18.16 -15.82
C GLU A 358 -37.14 -17.98 -15.39
N GLY A 359 -37.99 -17.40 -16.24
CA GLY A 359 -39.41 -17.18 -15.94
C GLY A 359 -39.65 -16.16 -14.83
N ARG A 360 -38.66 -15.32 -14.51
CA ARG A 360 -38.76 -14.22 -13.53
C ARG A 360 -39.15 -12.89 -14.18
N PHE A 361 -39.49 -12.92 -15.47
CA PHE A 361 -39.91 -11.76 -16.25
C PHE A 361 -41.44 -11.69 -16.28
N GLU A 362 -41.99 -10.58 -15.83
CA GLU A 362 -43.43 -10.30 -15.86
C GLU A 362 -43.71 -9.29 -16.98
N GLU A 363 -44.44 -9.74 -18.00
CA GLU A 363 -45.00 -8.84 -19.01
C GLU A 363 -46.23 -8.17 -18.41
N LEU A 364 -46.23 -6.85 -18.36
CA LEU A 364 -47.39 -6.09 -17.92
C LEU A 364 -48.51 -6.23 -18.97
N PRO A 365 -49.79 -6.32 -18.55
CA PRO A 365 -50.90 -6.35 -19.48
C PRO A 365 -50.97 -5.05 -20.30
N ASP A 366 -51.22 -5.17 -21.61
CA ASP A 366 -51.34 -4.05 -22.57
C ASP A 366 -52.51 -3.09 -22.28
N ASP A 367 -53.35 -3.40 -21.28
CA ASP A 367 -54.59 -2.68 -20.99
C ASP A 367 -54.34 -1.55 -19.98
N ALA A 368 -53.62 -0.52 -20.41
CA ALA A 368 -53.86 0.82 -19.93
C ALA A 368 -54.84 1.47 -20.91
N ASP A 369 -56.13 1.41 -20.58
CA ASP A 369 -57.12 2.28 -21.19
C ASP A 369 -56.53 3.70 -21.18
N SER A 370 -56.26 4.20 -22.37
CA SER A 370 -56.14 5.62 -22.61
C SER A 370 -57.50 6.21 -22.23
N ASP A 371 -57.66 6.60 -20.97
CA ASP A 371 -58.82 7.36 -20.52
C ASP A 371 -58.83 8.68 -21.29
N LEU A 372 -59.57 8.65 -22.39
CA LEU A 372 -60.20 9.78 -23.02
C LEU A 372 -61.16 10.37 -21.99
N ASP A 373 -60.77 11.50 -21.39
CA ASP A 373 -61.62 12.70 -21.24
C ASP A 373 -60.79 13.94 -20.85
#